data_AF-A0A821HPW7-F1
#
_entry.id   AF-A0A821HPW7-F1
#
_cell.length_a   1.000
_cell.length_b   1.000
_cell.length_c   1.000
_cell.angle_alpha   90.00
_cell.angle_beta   90.00
_cell.angle_gamma   90.00
#
_symmetry.space_group_name_H-M   'P 1'
#
loop_
_entity.id
_entity.type
_entity.pdbx_description
1 polymer ?
#
loop_
_entity_poly.entity_id
_entity_poly.type
_entity_poly.pdbx_seq_one_letter_code
_entity_poly.pdbx_strand_id
1 'polypeptide(L)'
;MYPSFEIISLIYDYERQWTEKAIDDTAARHFSNVNLNVALKRPILFSDWLAGHYASIDEDDLRQYIQERLKTYYEEEVGIQLVLFNQVLDQVLRIDRVFRQPQGHLLLIGLSGTGKATLCRFVSWLNQINFVQLKVHNKYTAADFDDDLRHLLRRSGCKGDKIVFLLDESNVMDSSFLERMNTLLANGEVPGLFEGDEYSALLTLCKEGAQRQGLMLDSNDELYKWFTIQVRLHEFRPKSKVIQHF
;
A
#
# COMPACT_ATOMS: atom_id res chain seq x y z
N MET A 1 3.36 17.45 -4.36
CA MET A 1 3.78 16.04 -4.26
C MET A 1 2.69 15.26 -4.98
N TYR A 2 2.97 14.77 -6.18
CA TYR A 2 1.98 14.06 -7.00
C TYR A 2 1.76 12.66 -6.41
N PRO A 3 0.52 12.12 -6.42
CA PRO A 3 0.28 10.74 -6.05
C PRO A 3 1.11 9.82 -6.97
N SER A 4 1.98 9.01 -6.37
CA SER A 4 2.80 8.04 -7.10
C SER A 4 1.97 6.78 -7.34
N PHE A 5 1.36 6.70 -8.52
CA PHE A 5 0.77 5.45 -9.00
C PHE A 5 1.89 4.57 -9.55
N GLU A 6 2.16 3.45 -8.88
CA GLU A 6 3.06 2.42 -9.42
C GLU A 6 2.20 1.38 -10.15
N ILE A 7 2.20 1.44 -11.48
CA ILE A 7 1.57 0.41 -12.31
C ILE A 7 2.53 -0.77 -12.37
N ILE A 8 2.17 -1.87 -11.72
CA ILE A 8 2.92 -3.13 -11.88
C ILE A 8 2.39 -3.80 -13.15
N SER A 9 2.87 -3.33 -14.30
CA SER A 9 2.73 -4.06 -15.55
C SER A 9 4.00 -3.89 -16.40
N LEU A 10 4.59 -5.00 -16.78
CA LEU A 10 5.32 -5.10 -18.04
C LEU A 10 4.56 -6.18 -18.80
N ILE A 11 3.71 -5.74 -19.72
CA ILE A 11 2.67 -6.57 -20.32
C ILE A 11 3.29 -7.58 -21.29
N TYR A 12 4.50 -7.32 -21.78
CA TYR A 12 5.19 -8.23 -22.69
C TYR A 12 6.68 -8.42 -22.35
N ASP A 13 7.16 -9.66 -22.48
CA ASP A 13 8.56 -10.02 -22.25
C ASP A 13 9.54 -9.21 -23.12
N TYR A 14 9.12 -8.81 -24.33
CA TYR A 14 9.96 -8.00 -25.22
C TYR A 14 10.19 -6.57 -24.67
N GLU A 15 9.19 -5.95 -24.03
CA GLU A 15 9.32 -4.61 -23.45
C GLU A 15 10.24 -4.65 -22.24
N ARG A 16 10.16 -5.72 -21.45
CA ARG A 16 11.07 -5.97 -20.33
C ARG A 16 12.51 -6.10 -20.82
N GLN A 17 12.77 -6.94 -21.82
CA GLN A 17 14.10 -7.11 -22.40
C GLN A 17 14.64 -5.81 -23.00
N TRP A 18 13.79 -5.06 -23.70
CA TRP A 18 14.15 -3.75 -24.24
C TRP A 18 14.56 -2.77 -23.13
N THR A 19 13.81 -2.73 -22.04
CA THR A 19 14.11 -1.85 -20.88
C THR A 19 15.41 -2.26 -20.20
N GLU A 20 15.61 -3.56 -19.98
CA GLU A 20 16.85 -4.10 -19.38
C GLU A 20 18.08 -3.74 -20.22
N LYS A 21 17.98 -3.86 -21.55
CA LYS A 21 19.05 -3.45 -22.47
C LYS A 21 19.28 -1.94 -22.44
N ALA A 22 18.22 -1.14 -22.42
CA ALA A 22 18.34 0.33 -22.35
C ALA A 22 19.05 0.78 -21.07
N ILE A 23 18.81 0.10 -19.94
CA ILE A 23 19.53 0.34 -18.68
C ILE A 23 21.02 0.01 -18.83
N ASP A 24 21.36 -1.16 -19.38
CA ASP A 24 22.76 -1.55 -19.61
C ASP A 24 23.50 -0.57 -20.53
N ASP A 25 22.89 -0.23 -21.67
CA ASP A 25 23.46 0.69 -22.65
C ASP A 25 23.67 2.09 -22.05
N THR A 26 22.73 2.57 -21.23
CA THR A 26 22.84 3.86 -20.54
C THR A 26 23.94 3.82 -19.48
N ALA A 27 24.00 2.76 -18.69
CA ALA A 27 25.02 2.62 -17.65
C ALA A 27 26.43 2.55 -18.26
N ALA A 28 26.61 1.82 -19.36
CA ALA A 28 27.87 1.73 -20.09
C ALA A 28 28.34 3.08 -20.66
N ARG A 29 27.40 3.94 -21.09
CA ARG A 29 27.72 5.28 -21.60
C ARG A 29 28.15 6.25 -20.51
N HIS A 30 27.55 6.18 -19.32
CA HIS A 30 27.73 7.20 -18.27
C HIS A 30 28.67 6.77 -17.13
N PHE A 31 28.88 5.47 -16.91
CA PHE A 31 29.68 4.95 -15.79
C PHE A 31 30.83 4.06 -16.27
N SER A 32 31.85 4.66 -16.87
CA SER A 32 33.01 3.95 -17.44
C SER A 32 33.90 3.23 -16.40
N ASN A 33 33.86 3.64 -15.13
CA ASN A 33 34.71 3.09 -14.07
C ASN A 33 34.00 2.05 -13.16
N VAL A 34 32.80 1.63 -13.52
CA VAL A 34 32.00 0.67 -12.71
C VAL A 34 31.95 -0.68 -13.40
N ASN A 35 32.13 -1.75 -12.63
CA ASN A 35 31.90 -3.11 -13.13
C ASN A 35 30.39 -3.37 -13.23
N LEU A 36 29.83 -3.17 -14.42
CA LEU A 36 28.39 -3.34 -14.69
C LEU A 36 27.89 -4.76 -14.46
N ASN A 37 28.75 -5.79 -14.62
CA ASN A 37 28.36 -7.17 -14.37
C ASN A 37 28.05 -7.42 -12.88
N VAL A 38 28.69 -6.66 -12.00
CA VAL A 38 28.41 -6.70 -10.56
C VAL A 38 27.26 -5.75 -10.21
N ALA A 39 27.33 -4.51 -10.70
CA ALA A 39 26.36 -3.47 -10.35
C ALA A 39 24.94 -3.73 -10.88
N LEU A 40 24.82 -4.37 -12.04
CA LEU A 40 23.56 -4.72 -12.69
C LEU A 40 23.36 -6.23 -12.74
N LYS A 41 23.87 -6.99 -11.75
CA LYS A 41 23.58 -8.43 -11.64
C LYS A 41 22.06 -8.61 -11.45
N ARG A 42 21.43 -9.45 -12.29
CA ARG A 42 20.00 -9.78 -12.18
C ARG A 42 19.81 -11.06 -11.33
N PRO A 43 18.65 -11.20 -10.65
CA PRO A 43 17.59 -10.20 -10.49
C PRO A 43 18.04 -9.04 -9.60
N ILE A 44 17.55 -7.84 -9.91
CA ILE A 44 17.85 -6.63 -9.12
C ILE A 44 16.79 -6.53 -8.02
N LEU A 45 17.12 -7.01 -6.83
CA LEU A 45 16.20 -7.08 -5.68
C LEU A 45 16.69 -6.16 -4.56
N PHE A 46 15.77 -5.40 -3.97
CA PHE A 46 16.05 -4.50 -2.85
C PHE A 46 14.97 -4.59 -1.78
N SER A 47 15.38 -4.69 -0.51
CA SER A 47 14.48 -4.59 0.64
C SER A 47 15.25 -4.22 1.91
N ASP A 48 14.52 -3.93 2.98
CA ASP A 48 15.03 -3.71 4.34
C ASP A 48 14.78 -4.91 5.27
N TRP A 49 14.10 -5.96 4.80
CA TRP A 49 13.68 -7.10 5.61
C TRP A 49 14.81 -7.92 6.23
N LEU A 50 15.96 -8.01 5.56
CA LEU A 50 17.11 -8.80 6.03
C LEU A 50 18.16 -7.95 6.73
N ALA A 51 18.49 -6.80 6.16
CA ALA A 51 19.62 -5.97 6.62
C ALA A 51 19.22 -4.87 7.61
N GLY A 52 17.93 -4.70 7.91
CA GLY A 52 17.39 -3.63 8.75
C GLY A 52 17.48 -2.22 8.14
N HIS A 53 18.03 -2.11 6.93
CA HIS A 53 18.08 -0.91 6.11
C HIS A 53 17.90 -1.32 4.64
N TYR A 54 17.38 -0.40 3.82
CA TYR A 54 17.07 -0.69 2.43
C TYR A 54 18.34 -0.92 1.61
N ALA A 55 18.56 -2.17 1.19
CA ALA A 55 19.77 -2.62 0.50
C ALA A 55 19.47 -3.70 -0.53
N SER A 56 20.45 -4.03 -1.37
CA SER A 56 20.33 -5.14 -2.32
C SER A 56 20.36 -6.47 -1.57
N ILE A 57 19.58 -7.44 -2.03
CA ILE A 57 19.39 -8.73 -1.40
C ILE A 57 19.56 -9.86 -2.42
N ASP A 58 20.18 -10.97 -1.99
CA ASP A 58 20.29 -12.17 -2.81
C ASP A 58 18.93 -12.90 -2.94
N GLU A 59 18.69 -13.50 -4.11
CA GLU A 59 17.41 -14.17 -4.39
C GLU A 59 17.16 -15.35 -3.43
N ASP A 60 18.20 -16.12 -3.10
CA ASP A 60 18.06 -17.31 -2.26
C ASP A 60 17.74 -16.92 -0.82
N ASP A 61 18.40 -15.89 -0.30
CA ASP A 61 18.14 -15.34 1.04
C ASP A 61 16.71 -14.79 1.15
N LEU A 62 16.27 -14.03 0.13
CA LEU A 62 14.90 -13.51 0.07
C LEU A 62 13.87 -14.64 0.02
N ARG A 63 14.14 -15.67 -0.80
CA ARG A 63 13.26 -16.83 -0.94
C ARG A 63 13.12 -17.55 0.39
N GLN A 64 14.22 -17.84 1.07
CA GLN A 64 14.19 -18.49 2.37
C GLN A 64 13.38 -17.66 3.36
N TYR A 65 13.62 -16.35 3.43
CA TYR A 65 12.87 -15.45 4.30
C TYR A 65 11.37 -15.48 4.05
N ILE A 66 10.94 -15.38 2.80
CA ILE A 66 9.50 -15.39 2.46
C ILE A 66 8.90 -16.78 2.75
N GLN A 67 9.61 -17.88 2.52
CA GLN A 67 9.15 -19.22 2.87
C GLN A 67 8.90 -19.39 4.37
N GLU A 68 9.80 -18.88 5.21
CA GLU A 68 9.63 -18.91 6.66
C GLU A 68 8.42 -18.07 7.09
N ARG A 69 8.27 -16.86 6.52
CA ARG A 69 7.12 -15.99 6.80
C ARG A 69 5.79 -16.59 6.35
N LEU A 70 5.76 -17.29 5.23
CA LEU A 70 4.54 -17.95 4.74
C LEU A 70 4.08 -19.07 5.67
N LYS A 71 4.99 -19.79 6.33
CA LYS A 71 4.62 -20.81 7.32
C LYS A 71 3.82 -20.20 8.46
N THR A 72 4.32 -19.12 9.06
CA THR A 72 3.61 -18.38 10.11
C THR A 72 2.30 -17.79 9.59
N TYR A 73 2.31 -17.21 8.38
CA TYR A 73 1.10 -16.68 7.76
C TYR A 73 0.01 -17.76 7.62
N TYR A 74 0.35 -18.99 7.23
CA TYR A 74 -0.63 -20.08 7.09
C TYR A 74 -1.17 -20.60 8.42
N GLU A 75 -0.44 -20.42 9.52
CA GLU A 75 -0.90 -20.75 10.86
C GLU A 75 -1.92 -19.72 11.37
N GLU A 76 -1.74 -18.44 11.01
CA GLU A 76 -2.62 -17.34 11.43
C GLU A 76 -3.82 -17.15 10.48
N GLU A 77 -3.62 -17.27 9.17
CA GLU A 77 -4.61 -17.00 8.12
C GLU A 77 -5.00 -18.30 7.40
N VAL A 78 -6.12 -18.89 7.85
CA VAL A 78 -6.59 -20.19 7.37
C VAL A 78 -7.16 -20.11 5.94
N GLY A 79 -6.80 -21.08 5.10
CA GLY A 79 -7.46 -21.32 3.80
C GLY A 79 -6.85 -20.56 2.62
N ILE A 80 -5.70 -19.91 2.81
CA ILE A 80 -4.98 -19.18 1.77
C ILE A 80 -3.65 -19.87 1.50
N GLN A 81 -3.40 -20.29 0.26
CA GLN A 81 -2.11 -20.85 -0.14
C GLN A 81 -1.49 -20.01 -1.26
N LEU A 82 -0.23 -19.63 -1.08
CA LEU A 82 0.60 -18.95 -2.04
C LEU A 82 1.70 -19.90 -2.53
N VAL A 83 1.83 -20.02 -3.85
CA VAL A 83 2.92 -20.76 -4.48
C VAL A 83 4.05 -19.78 -4.76
N LEU A 84 5.23 -20.04 -4.19
CA LEU A 84 6.43 -19.23 -4.39
C LEU A 84 7.16 -19.61 -5.67
N PHE A 85 7.35 -18.63 -6.55
CA PHE A 85 8.21 -18.71 -7.74
C PHE A 85 8.93 -17.37 -7.92
N ASN A 86 9.98 -17.31 -8.75
CA ASN A 86 10.89 -16.16 -8.81
C ASN A 86 10.16 -14.83 -9.10
N GLN A 87 9.12 -14.84 -9.95
CA GLN A 87 8.34 -13.64 -10.22
C GLN A 87 7.55 -13.15 -9.00
N VAL A 88 7.09 -14.05 -8.12
CA VAL A 88 6.40 -13.67 -6.88
C VAL A 88 7.33 -12.90 -5.95
N LEU A 89 8.61 -13.28 -5.87
CA LEU A 89 9.59 -12.56 -5.05
C LEU A 89 9.67 -11.08 -5.45
N ASP A 90 9.79 -10.83 -6.75
CA ASP A 90 9.81 -9.47 -7.31
C ASP A 90 8.49 -8.73 -7.06
N GLN A 91 7.34 -9.37 -7.31
CA GLN A 91 6.02 -8.77 -7.09
C GLN A 91 5.80 -8.38 -5.61
N VAL A 92 6.20 -9.24 -4.68
CA VAL A 92 6.11 -9.00 -3.25
C VAL A 92 6.92 -7.76 -2.84
N LEU A 93 8.15 -7.63 -3.34
CA LEU A 93 8.98 -6.44 -3.08
C LEU A 93 8.40 -5.16 -3.70
N ARG A 94 7.79 -5.23 -4.88
CA ARG A 94 7.13 -4.08 -5.51
C ARG A 94 5.92 -3.63 -4.71
N ILE A 95 5.06 -4.55 -4.30
CA ILE A 95 3.90 -4.24 -3.45
C ILE A 95 4.39 -3.60 -2.15
N ASP A 96 5.38 -4.21 -1.50
CA ASP A 96 5.96 -3.71 -0.25
C ASP A 96 6.57 -2.30 -0.39
N ARG A 97 7.18 -2.01 -1.55
CA ARG A 97 7.70 -0.67 -1.87
C ARG A 97 6.58 0.35 -2.02
N VAL A 98 5.49 0.04 -2.72
CA VAL A 98 4.35 0.96 -2.86
C VAL A 98 3.71 1.22 -1.50
N PHE A 99 3.51 0.15 -0.76
CA PHE A 99 3.01 0.17 0.60
C PHE A 99 3.83 1.13 1.46
N ARG A 100 5.16 1.06 1.47
CA ARG A 100 5.99 1.99 2.26
C ARG A 100 5.94 3.48 1.86
N GLN A 101 5.39 3.84 0.71
CA GLN A 101 5.32 5.23 0.25
C GLN A 101 4.13 5.96 0.89
N PRO A 102 4.29 7.22 1.34
CA PRO A 102 3.15 8.07 1.63
C PRO A 102 2.28 8.22 0.38
N GLN A 103 0.97 8.08 0.50
CA GLN A 103 0.04 8.05 -0.65
C GLN A 103 0.36 6.92 -1.66
N GLY A 104 0.77 5.75 -1.14
CA GLY A 104 1.08 4.56 -1.92
C GLY A 104 -0.17 3.94 -2.54
N HIS A 105 -0.48 4.33 -3.77
CA HIS A 105 -1.61 3.78 -4.52
C HIS A 105 -1.14 2.74 -5.53
N LEU A 106 -1.75 1.56 -5.48
CA LEU A 106 -1.36 0.43 -6.30
C LEU A 106 -2.51 0.02 -7.25
N LEU A 107 -2.21 -0.05 -8.54
CA LEU A 107 -3.10 -0.64 -9.54
C LEU A 107 -2.49 -1.94 -10.07
N LEU A 108 -3.15 -3.07 -9.77
CA LEU A 108 -2.70 -4.40 -10.15
C LEU A 108 -3.46 -4.91 -11.37
N ILE A 109 -2.78 -4.97 -12.51
CA ILE A 109 -3.36 -5.42 -13.78
C ILE A 109 -2.93 -6.86 -14.05
N GLY A 110 -3.89 -7.73 -14.38
CA GLY A 110 -3.61 -9.10 -14.81
C GLY A 110 -4.85 -9.99 -14.77
N LEU A 111 -4.74 -11.20 -15.32
CA LEU A 111 -5.86 -12.14 -15.40
C LEU A 111 -6.48 -12.45 -14.02
N SER A 112 -7.79 -12.68 -13.97
CA SER A 112 -8.45 -13.13 -12.75
C SER A 112 -7.88 -14.47 -12.27
N GLY A 113 -7.81 -14.67 -10.96
CA GLY A 113 -7.26 -15.90 -10.36
C GLY A 113 -5.73 -15.98 -10.26
N THR A 114 -4.98 -14.96 -10.68
CA THR A 114 -3.50 -14.95 -10.56
C THR A 114 -2.96 -14.67 -9.15
N GLY A 115 -3.83 -14.65 -8.13
CA GLY A 115 -3.43 -14.48 -6.72
C GLY A 115 -3.01 -13.06 -6.32
N LYS A 116 -3.30 -12.03 -7.13
CA LYS A 116 -2.93 -10.62 -6.86
C LYS A 116 -3.44 -10.12 -5.51
N ALA A 117 -4.74 -10.32 -5.23
CA ALA A 117 -5.34 -9.98 -3.94
C ALA A 117 -4.68 -10.72 -2.77
N THR A 118 -4.34 -11.99 -2.99
CA THR A 118 -3.67 -12.85 -2.01
C THR A 118 -2.26 -12.35 -1.69
N LEU A 119 -1.51 -11.92 -2.71
CA LEU A 119 -0.18 -11.32 -2.52
C LEU A 119 -0.28 -10.00 -1.75
N CYS A 120 -1.22 -9.12 -2.10
CA CYS A 120 -1.45 -7.90 -1.31
C CYS A 120 -1.76 -8.21 0.15
N ARG A 121 -2.62 -9.19 0.41
CA ARG A 121 -2.98 -9.59 1.78
C ARG A 121 -1.76 -10.09 2.55
N PHE A 122 -0.92 -10.92 1.92
CA PHE A 122 0.32 -11.40 2.54
C PHE A 122 1.30 -10.25 2.83
N VAL A 123 1.49 -9.32 1.90
CA VAL A 123 2.38 -8.16 2.13
C VAL A 123 1.81 -7.19 3.17
N SER A 124 0.49 -7.03 3.24
CA SER A 124 -0.17 -6.28 4.31
C SER A 124 0.07 -6.94 5.66
N TRP A 125 -0.05 -8.26 5.75
CA TRP A 125 0.24 -9.02 6.96
C TRP A 125 1.71 -8.88 7.39
N LEU A 126 2.66 -9.00 6.45
CA LEU A 126 4.09 -8.78 6.70
C LEU A 126 4.37 -7.41 7.33
N ASN A 127 3.65 -6.39 6.88
CA ASN A 127 3.79 -5.01 7.35
C ASN A 127 2.91 -4.66 8.56
N GLN A 128 2.15 -5.62 9.09
CA GLN A 128 1.17 -5.46 10.18
C GLN A 128 0.11 -4.39 9.85
N ILE A 129 -0.52 -4.56 8.69
CA ILE A 129 -1.49 -3.61 8.13
C ILE A 129 -2.81 -4.29 7.95
N ASN A 130 -3.86 -3.59 8.35
CA ASN A 130 -5.21 -4.10 8.22
C ASN A 130 -5.57 -4.17 6.75
N PHE A 131 -5.74 -5.38 6.24
CA PHE A 131 -6.22 -5.62 4.91
C PHE A 131 -7.75 -5.62 4.92
N VAL A 132 -8.37 -4.69 4.20
CA VAL A 132 -9.82 -4.63 4.04
C VAL A 132 -10.17 -4.76 2.58
N GLN A 133 -11.00 -5.76 2.25
CA GLN A 133 -11.53 -5.96 0.91
C GLN A 133 -13.00 -5.59 0.88
N LEU A 134 -13.41 -4.83 -0.14
CA LEU A 134 -14.81 -4.50 -0.34
C LEU A 134 -15.62 -5.79 -0.60
N LYS A 135 -16.72 -5.98 0.15
CA LYS A 135 -17.61 -7.12 0.00
C LYS A 135 -18.97 -6.64 -0.45
N VAL A 136 -19.21 -6.68 -1.76
CA VAL A 136 -20.51 -6.31 -2.33
C VAL A 136 -21.45 -7.52 -2.39
N HIS A 137 -22.74 -7.23 -2.33
CA HIS A 137 -23.83 -8.19 -2.54
C HIS A 137 -24.88 -7.59 -3.48
N ASN A 138 -25.83 -8.39 -3.97
CA ASN A 138 -26.80 -7.95 -4.99
C ASN A 138 -27.65 -6.71 -4.63
N LYS A 139 -27.78 -6.37 -3.34
CA LYS A 139 -28.50 -5.19 -2.86
C LYS A 139 -27.59 -4.04 -2.42
N TYR A 140 -26.30 -4.11 -2.74
CA TYR A 140 -25.31 -3.15 -2.27
C TYR A 140 -25.45 -1.86 -3.06
N THR A 141 -25.56 -0.74 -2.36
CA THR A 141 -25.87 0.58 -2.92
C THR A 141 -24.69 1.53 -2.75
N ALA A 142 -24.77 2.70 -3.41
CA ALA A 142 -23.80 3.77 -3.20
C ALA A 142 -23.79 4.30 -1.75
N ALA A 143 -24.91 4.20 -1.04
CA ALA A 143 -24.98 4.59 0.38
C ALA A 143 -24.19 3.62 1.26
N ASP A 144 -24.27 2.30 0.98
CA ASP A 144 -23.49 1.29 1.69
C ASP A 144 -21.98 1.50 1.45
N PHE A 145 -21.60 1.91 0.24
CA PHE A 145 -20.22 2.27 -0.08
C PHE A 145 -19.73 3.49 0.68
N ASP A 146 -20.59 4.51 0.82
CA ASP A 146 -20.28 5.68 1.63
C ASP A 146 -20.09 5.32 3.10
N ASP A 147 -20.92 4.42 3.63
CA ASP A 147 -20.79 3.92 5.00
C ASP A 147 -19.45 3.19 5.20
N ASP A 148 -19.07 2.31 4.26
CA ASP A 148 -17.79 1.60 4.27
C ASP A 148 -16.60 2.58 4.19
N LEU A 149 -16.66 3.58 3.31
CA LEU A 149 -15.63 4.62 3.22
C LEU A 149 -15.53 5.44 4.50
N ARG A 150 -16.65 5.87 5.09
CA ARG A 150 -16.65 6.59 6.39
C ARG A 150 -15.99 5.74 7.46
N HIS A 151 -16.29 4.45 7.52
CA HIS A 151 -15.71 3.55 8.49
C HIS A 151 -14.18 3.43 8.32
N LEU A 152 -13.72 3.22 7.09
CA LEU A 152 -12.30 3.13 6.74
C LEU A 152 -11.55 4.42 7.09
N LEU A 153 -12.10 5.57 6.70
CA LEU A 153 -11.47 6.87 6.93
C LEU A 153 -11.43 7.23 8.42
N ARG A 154 -12.48 6.91 9.20
CA ARG A 154 -12.45 7.09 10.67
C ARG A 154 -11.36 6.23 11.32
N ARG A 155 -11.19 4.97 10.89
CA ARG A 155 -10.12 4.10 11.40
C ARG A 155 -8.73 4.64 11.06
N SER A 156 -8.50 4.99 9.81
CA SER A 156 -7.21 5.54 9.37
C SER A 156 -6.92 6.91 9.98
N GLY A 157 -7.82 7.88 9.76
CA GLY A 157 -7.62 9.28 10.10
C GLY A 157 -7.79 9.63 11.58
N CYS A 158 -8.59 8.88 12.35
CA CYS A 158 -8.81 9.19 13.78
C CYS A 158 -8.10 8.20 14.71
N LYS A 159 -8.06 6.91 14.36
CA LYS A 159 -7.47 5.86 15.24
C LYS A 159 -6.00 5.59 14.95
N GLY A 160 -5.52 5.97 13.77
CA GLY A 160 -4.15 5.70 13.34
C GLY A 160 -3.95 4.28 12.82
N ASP A 161 -5.04 3.59 12.45
CA ASP A 161 -4.96 2.27 11.85
C ASP A 161 -4.31 2.38 10.46
N LYS A 162 -3.26 1.60 10.21
CA LYS A 162 -2.77 1.40 8.85
C LYS A 162 -3.74 0.47 8.13
N ILE A 163 -4.19 0.87 6.95
CA ILE A 163 -5.19 0.12 6.18
C ILE A 163 -4.76 0.02 4.72
N VAL A 164 -4.86 -1.17 4.15
CA VAL A 164 -4.88 -1.41 2.71
C VAL A 164 -6.33 -1.72 2.33
N PHE A 165 -6.91 -0.85 1.51
CA PHE A 165 -8.25 -1.05 0.97
C PHE A 165 -8.17 -1.64 -0.44
N LEU A 166 -8.65 -2.89 -0.60
CA LEU A 166 -8.73 -3.56 -1.89
C LEU A 166 -10.13 -3.38 -2.49
N LEU A 167 -10.16 -2.73 -3.66
CA LEU A 167 -11.31 -2.66 -4.54
C LEU A 167 -11.01 -3.48 -5.81
N ASP A 168 -11.77 -4.55 -6.03
CA ASP A 168 -11.72 -5.31 -7.28
C ASP A 168 -12.70 -4.70 -8.29
N GLU A 169 -12.36 -4.77 -9.59
CA GLU A 169 -13.25 -4.30 -10.67
C GLU A 169 -14.63 -4.99 -10.61
N SER A 170 -14.67 -6.26 -10.24
CA SER A 170 -15.92 -7.02 -10.06
C SER A 170 -16.80 -6.50 -8.92
N ASN A 171 -16.25 -5.68 -8.01
CA ASN A 171 -17.01 -5.04 -6.93
C ASN A 171 -17.58 -3.68 -7.33
N VAL A 172 -17.21 -3.13 -8.48
CA VAL A 172 -17.67 -1.80 -8.93
C VAL A 172 -19.05 -1.95 -9.59
N MET A 173 -20.09 -1.67 -8.80
CA MET A 173 -21.49 -1.80 -9.25
C MET A 173 -22.00 -0.56 -9.97
N ASP A 174 -21.42 0.61 -9.69
CA ASP A 174 -21.86 1.92 -10.19
C ASP A 174 -20.64 2.84 -10.39
N SER A 175 -20.69 3.72 -11.39
CA SER A 175 -19.60 4.66 -11.70
C SER A 175 -19.28 5.62 -10.56
N SER A 176 -20.26 5.94 -9.70
CA SER A 176 -20.09 6.77 -8.51
C SER A 176 -19.04 6.21 -7.53
N PHE A 177 -18.79 4.91 -7.51
CA PHE A 177 -17.75 4.31 -6.65
C PHE A 177 -16.37 4.78 -7.10
N LEU A 178 -16.12 4.75 -8.41
CA LEU A 178 -14.85 5.20 -8.99
C LEU A 178 -14.67 6.72 -8.84
N GLU A 179 -15.74 7.50 -8.95
CA GLU A 179 -15.69 8.96 -8.72
C GLU A 179 -15.26 9.28 -7.29
N ARG A 180 -15.83 8.58 -6.30
CA ARG A 180 -15.46 8.72 -4.88
C ARG A 180 -14.03 8.27 -4.63
N MET A 181 -13.61 7.14 -5.21
CA MET A 181 -12.23 6.67 -5.11
C MET A 181 -11.25 7.66 -5.73
N ASN A 182 -11.52 8.18 -6.93
CA ASN A 182 -10.67 9.18 -7.57
C ASN A 182 -10.53 10.44 -6.72
N THR A 183 -11.63 10.89 -6.12
CA THR A 183 -11.63 12.06 -5.24
C THR A 183 -10.82 11.79 -3.97
N LEU A 184 -10.98 10.61 -3.37
CA LEU A 184 -10.22 10.17 -2.20
C LEU A 184 -8.72 10.07 -2.51
N LEU A 185 -8.32 9.47 -3.63
CA LEU A 185 -6.92 9.33 -4.03
C LEU A 185 -6.28 10.70 -4.34
N ALA A 186 -7.04 11.61 -4.95
CA ALA A 186 -6.54 12.96 -5.28
C ALA A 186 -6.43 13.86 -4.05
N ASN A 187 -7.45 13.84 -3.18
CA ASN A 187 -7.63 14.84 -2.12
C ASN A 187 -7.45 14.28 -0.71
N GLY A 188 -7.36 12.96 -0.53
CA GLY A 188 -7.40 12.33 0.80
C GLY A 188 -8.74 12.49 1.51
N GLU A 189 -9.78 12.91 0.79
CA GLU A 189 -11.14 13.09 1.30
C GLU A 189 -12.16 13.00 0.17
N VAL A 190 -13.43 12.78 0.53
CA VAL A 190 -14.56 12.76 -0.41
C VAL A 190 -15.55 13.84 0.04
N PRO A 191 -15.75 14.92 -0.74
CA PRO A 191 -16.72 15.96 -0.44
C PRO A 191 -18.14 15.39 -0.26
N GLY A 192 -18.84 15.89 0.75
CA GLY A 192 -20.19 15.44 1.11
C GLY A 192 -20.26 14.05 1.74
N LEU A 193 -19.12 13.39 1.97
CA LEU A 193 -19.11 12.11 2.68
C LEU A 193 -19.43 12.30 4.17
N PHE A 194 -18.87 13.33 4.81
CA PHE A 194 -19.15 13.66 6.21
C PHE A 194 -19.95 14.96 6.29
N GLU A 195 -21.24 14.87 6.61
CA GLU A 195 -22.14 16.02 6.74
C GLU A 195 -22.98 15.92 8.02
N GLY A 196 -23.49 17.06 8.51
CA GLY A 196 -24.39 17.11 9.66
C GLY A 196 -23.85 16.40 10.91
N ASP A 197 -24.60 15.39 11.38
CA ASP A 197 -24.25 14.61 12.56
C ASP A 197 -22.99 13.76 12.36
N GLU A 198 -22.76 13.23 11.14
CA GLU A 198 -21.57 12.45 10.81
C GLU A 198 -20.30 13.30 10.88
N TYR A 199 -20.37 14.56 10.46
CA TYR A 199 -19.26 15.51 10.56
C TYR A 199 -18.96 15.86 12.03
N SER A 200 -19.99 16.11 12.84
CA SER A 200 -19.83 16.41 14.26
C SER A 200 -19.22 15.23 15.04
N ALA A 201 -19.66 14.00 14.72
CA ALA A 201 -19.08 12.77 15.27
C ALA A 201 -17.62 12.58 14.85
N LEU A 202 -17.30 12.85 13.57
CA LEU A 202 -15.93 12.80 13.07
C LEU A 202 -15.01 13.75 13.84
N LEU A 203 -15.40 15.01 14.02
CA LEU A 203 -14.58 16.02 14.70
C LEU A 203 -14.30 15.64 16.16
N THR A 204 -15.27 15.04 16.84
CA THR A 204 -15.09 14.53 18.21
C THR A 204 -14.00 13.46 18.24
N LEU A 205 -14.07 12.49 17.32
CA LEU A 205 -13.04 11.44 17.19
C LEU A 205 -11.67 12.01 16.79
N CYS A 206 -11.64 13.02 15.93
CA CYS A 206 -10.41 13.70 15.53
C CYS A 206 -9.75 14.39 16.72
N LYS A 207 -10.55 15.03 17.58
CA LYS A 207 -10.04 15.70 18.78
C LYS A 207 -9.40 14.72 19.74
N GLU A 208 -10.06 13.58 19.98
CA GLU A 208 -9.50 12.49 20.79
C GLU A 208 -8.22 11.90 20.16
N GLY A 209 -8.19 11.75 18.83
CA GLY A 209 -7.02 11.30 18.08
C GLY A 209 -5.83 12.27 18.17
N ALA A 210 -6.07 13.55 17.97
CA ALA A 210 -5.06 14.61 18.07
C ALA A 210 -4.49 14.71 19.49
N GLN A 211 -5.35 14.67 20.52
CA GLN A 211 -4.94 14.67 21.92
C GLN A 211 -4.06 13.46 22.27
N ARG A 212 -4.37 12.27 21.75
CA ARG A 212 -3.51 11.07 21.91
C ARG A 212 -2.12 11.26 21.29
N GLN A 213 -1.99 12.11 20.28
CA GLN A 213 -0.70 12.48 19.68
C GLN A 213 -0.05 13.71 20.36
N GLY A 214 -0.65 14.23 21.44
CA GLY A 214 -0.16 15.41 22.16
C GLY A 214 -0.43 16.75 21.46
N LEU A 215 -1.32 16.76 20.46
CA LEU A 215 -1.74 17.97 19.75
C LEU A 215 -3.00 18.54 20.38
N MET A 216 -3.00 19.85 20.64
CA MET A 216 -4.18 20.60 21.06
C MET A 216 -4.70 21.38 19.86
N LEU A 217 -5.80 20.89 19.27
CA LEU A 217 -6.48 21.52 18.15
C LEU A 217 -7.86 21.96 18.63
N ASP A 218 -8.14 23.26 18.49
CA ASP A 218 -9.33 23.88 19.10
C ASP A 218 -10.39 24.26 18.06
N SER A 219 -10.00 24.41 16.78
CA SER A 219 -10.94 24.71 15.70
C SER A 219 -11.32 23.47 14.88
N ASN A 220 -12.56 23.46 14.39
CA ASN A 220 -13.06 22.40 13.53
C ASN A 220 -12.22 22.27 12.24
N ASP A 221 -11.79 23.39 11.67
CA ASP A 221 -10.97 23.43 10.46
C ASP A 221 -9.59 22.79 10.68
N GLU A 222 -8.95 23.03 11.83
CA GLU A 222 -7.67 22.41 12.16
C GLU A 222 -7.81 20.91 12.40
N LEU A 223 -8.87 20.49 13.11
CA LEU A 223 -9.16 19.07 13.34
C LEU A 223 -9.39 18.33 12.02
N TYR A 224 -10.16 18.93 11.11
CA TYR A 224 -10.46 18.34 9.82
C TYR A 224 -9.22 18.31 8.91
N LYS A 225 -8.41 19.37 8.88
CA LYS A 225 -7.11 19.36 8.18
C LYS A 225 -6.17 18.29 8.73
N TRP A 226 -6.10 18.16 10.06
CA TRP A 226 -5.30 17.11 10.71
C TRP A 226 -5.79 15.72 10.28
N PHE A 227 -7.10 15.50 10.25
CA PHE A 227 -7.70 14.25 9.77
C PHE A 227 -7.31 13.92 8.32
N THR A 228 -7.47 14.86 7.39
CA THR A 228 -7.09 14.65 5.98
C THR A 228 -5.58 14.36 5.84
N ILE A 229 -4.75 15.00 6.66
CA ILE A 229 -3.32 14.69 6.74
C ILE A 229 -3.10 13.27 7.30
N GLN A 230 -3.80 12.86 8.36
CA GLN A 230 -3.68 11.51 8.90
C GLN A 230 -4.10 10.46 7.87
N VAL A 231 -5.20 10.66 7.13
CA VAL A 231 -5.63 9.75 6.06
C VAL A 231 -4.52 9.58 5.02
N ARG A 232 -3.90 10.68 4.58
CA ARG A 232 -2.80 10.66 3.59
C ARG A 232 -1.48 10.11 4.14
N LEU A 233 -1.20 10.27 5.44
CA LEU A 233 0.05 9.84 6.08
C LEU A 233 0.00 8.41 6.63
N HIS A 234 -1.15 7.96 7.09
CA HIS A 234 -1.34 6.63 7.67
C HIS A 234 -1.68 5.57 6.64
N GLU A 235 -1.77 5.98 5.38
CA GLU A 235 -1.45 5.14 4.23
C GLU A 235 0.01 4.67 4.17
N PHE A 236 0.94 5.13 5.03
CA PHE A 236 2.07 4.36 5.62
C PHE A 236 3.08 5.31 6.26
N ARG A 237 3.41 5.07 7.54
CA ARG A 237 4.72 5.42 8.10
C ARG A 237 5.45 4.16 8.56
N PRO A 238 6.70 3.90 8.15
CA PRO A 238 7.55 2.98 8.89
C PRO A 238 7.76 3.54 10.31
N LYS A 239 7.54 2.72 11.35
CA LYS A 239 7.93 3.08 12.71
C LYS A 239 9.46 2.98 12.78
N SER A 240 10.16 4.04 12.39
CA SER A 240 11.55 4.25 12.84
C SER A 240 11.49 4.79 14.27
N LYS A 241 11.12 3.96 15.24
CA LYS A 241 11.51 4.21 16.65
C LYS A 241 12.85 3.52 16.85
N VAL A 242 13.93 4.17 16.41
CA VAL A 242 15.20 3.99 17.10
C VAL A 242 15.08 4.81 18.37
N ILE A 243 14.75 4.11 19.45
CA ILE A 243 14.87 4.61 20.80
C ILE A 243 16.38 4.85 21.00
N GLN A 244 16.82 6.10 20.93
CA GLN A 244 18.05 6.48 21.63
C GLN A 244 17.73 6.42 23.11
N HIS A 245 18.32 5.46 23.81
CA HIS A 245 18.59 5.52 25.25
C HIS A 245 19.96 4.90 25.50
N PHE A 246 20.83 5.76 26.06
CA PHE A 246 22.24 5.61 26.48
C PHE A 246 23.29 5.59 25.37
#